data_AF-A0A7W1DTD0-F1
#
_entry.id   AF-A0A7W1DTD0-F1
#
_cell.length_a   1.000
_cell.length_b   1.000
_cell.length_c   1.000
_cell.angle_alpha   90.00
_cell.angle_beta   90.00
_cell.angle_gamma   90.00
#
_symmetry.space_group_name_H-M   'P 1'
#
loop_
_entity.id
_entity.type
_entity.pdbx_description
1 polymer ?
#
loop_
_entity_poly.entity_id
_entity_poly.type
_entity_poly.pdbx_seq_one_letter_code
_entity_poly.pdbx_strand_id
1 'polypeptide(L)'
;EPRLRVISRQFEEVVRRLGVVFQRGPAGIERGLESLSEGQQSLFYFALAAAVFDLEREAVSTGVDGFNADAIAVPALTVFAIEEPENHLSPFYLARIVNQVRSLVAEGAGQAVITSHSPAVLSRVEPPEVRYCRCDPTTHRTSVRAISLPEDDEDAAKFVRGAMLAYPELYFARFVVLVEGDSERVVLPRLAQSIDLLIDPAFVAIVPLGGRHVQHFWRLLSGIEIPYATLLDLDLGRDGGGFGRVKTAIEKLLEIGVDEKDLLGLSDGKLLSRVRLAKMHTWKEVEHLEGWVDSLEKHAVFFSSPLDVDLAMIAAFPDAYAKIVPQGGGPKMTIEKAAEAILGEGGLSYYDGLRKPLRDLLPGYRYHFLTHSKPATHLRVLVGIDDATLKAKMPSTLRAVLKHVKKHLRRD
;
A
#
# COMPACT_ATOMS: atom_id res chain seq x y z
N GLU A 1 61.22 -29.80 42.37
CA GLU A 1 61.30 -30.65 41.15
C GLU A 1 61.03 -29.79 39.92
N PRO A 2 61.92 -29.74 38.92
CA PRO A 2 61.61 -29.08 37.66
C PRO A 2 60.59 -29.93 36.87
N ARG A 3 59.56 -29.29 36.31
CA ARG A 3 58.58 -29.92 35.40
C ARG A 3 58.57 -29.19 34.06
N LEU A 4 58.75 -29.95 32.98
CA LEU A 4 58.58 -29.50 31.60
C LEU A 4 57.11 -29.66 31.19
N ARG A 5 56.53 -28.61 30.60
CA ARG A 5 55.19 -28.64 30.00
C ARG A 5 55.27 -28.05 28.60
N VAL A 6 54.71 -28.77 27.62
CA VAL A 6 54.63 -28.28 26.24
C VAL A 6 53.57 -27.19 26.16
N ILE A 7 53.96 -25.98 25.79
CA ILE A 7 53.03 -24.87 25.54
C ILE A 7 52.62 -24.97 24.06
N SER A 8 51.42 -25.48 23.79
CA SER A 8 50.86 -25.58 22.43
C SER A 8 50.50 -24.19 21.88
N ARG A 9 51.49 -23.40 21.45
CA ARG A 9 51.29 -22.15 20.68
C ARG A 9 51.04 -22.39 19.19
N GLN A 10 51.42 -23.57 18.68
CA GLN A 10 51.29 -23.90 17.25
C GLN A 10 49.82 -24.01 16.80
N PHE A 11 48.93 -24.53 17.66
CA PHE A 11 47.52 -24.68 17.30
C PHE A 11 46.82 -23.32 17.12
N GLU A 12 47.07 -22.36 18.03
CA GLU A 12 46.52 -21.01 17.92
C GLU A 12 47.04 -20.28 16.66
N GLU A 13 48.32 -20.47 16.30
CA GLU A 13 48.88 -19.93 15.05
C GLU A 13 48.26 -20.56 13.81
N VAL A 14 47.97 -21.87 13.84
CA VAL A 14 47.28 -22.57 12.74
C VAL A 14 45.86 -22.06 12.59
N VAL A 15 45.10 -21.94 13.69
CA VAL A 15 43.73 -21.41 13.67
C VAL A 15 43.69 -19.96 13.16
N ARG A 16 44.65 -19.12 13.54
CA ARG A 16 44.77 -17.73 13.04
C ARG A 16 45.07 -17.63 11.55
N ARG A 17 45.57 -18.69 10.92
CA ARG A 17 45.90 -18.75 9.49
C ARG A 17 44.86 -19.48 8.65
N LEU A 18 43.77 -19.96 9.25
CA LEU A 18 42.67 -20.58 8.51
C LEU A 18 41.92 -19.50 7.72
N GLY A 19 42.00 -19.60 6.39
CA GLY A 19 41.18 -18.83 5.46
C GLY A 19 40.09 -19.71 4.87
N VAL A 20 38.91 -19.13 4.65
CA VAL A 20 37.81 -19.82 3.95
C VAL A 20 38.05 -19.68 2.45
N VAL A 21 38.15 -20.80 1.75
CA VAL A 21 38.27 -20.86 0.29
C VAL A 21 37.09 -21.60 -0.32
N PHE A 22 36.60 -21.09 -1.45
CA PHE A 22 35.51 -21.68 -2.22
C PHE A 22 36.07 -22.20 -3.55
N GLN A 23 35.75 -23.44 -3.91
CA GLN A 23 36.04 -23.97 -5.24
C GLN A 23 34.76 -23.95 -6.09
N ARG A 24 34.85 -23.41 -7.31
CA ARG A 24 33.76 -23.45 -8.29
C ARG A 24 34.22 -24.06 -9.61
N GLY A 25 33.46 -25.04 -10.09
CA GLY A 25 33.56 -25.62 -11.43
C GLY A 25 34.59 -26.75 -11.56
N PRO A 26 34.62 -27.45 -12.73
CA PRO A 26 35.48 -28.62 -12.96
C PRO A 26 36.98 -28.33 -12.92
N ALA A 27 37.36 -27.06 -13.07
CA ALA A 27 38.75 -26.60 -13.06
C ALA A 27 39.33 -26.41 -11.64
N GLY A 28 38.51 -26.56 -10.57
CA GLY A 28 39.00 -26.53 -9.19
C GLY A 28 39.61 -25.19 -8.74
N ILE A 29 39.26 -24.08 -9.40
CA ILE A 29 39.83 -22.77 -9.08
C ILE A 29 39.36 -22.35 -7.69
N GLU A 30 40.32 -22.19 -6.78
CA GLU A 30 40.10 -21.65 -5.45
C GLU A 30 39.93 -20.14 -5.50
N ARG A 31 38.95 -19.65 -4.75
CA ARG A 31 38.77 -18.22 -4.53
C ARG A 31 38.48 -17.94 -3.06
N GLY A 32 39.08 -16.89 -2.51
CA GLY A 32 38.82 -16.46 -1.14
C GLY A 32 37.48 -15.73 -1.00
N LEU A 33 37.13 -15.39 0.23
CA LEU A 33 35.90 -14.70 0.61
C LEU A 33 35.74 -13.35 -0.13
N GLU A 34 36.85 -12.66 -0.39
CA GLU A 34 36.93 -11.41 -1.12
C GLU A 34 36.44 -11.49 -2.58
N SER A 35 36.33 -12.70 -3.13
CA SER A 35 35.80 -12.92 -4.47
C SER A 35 34.29 -13.08 -4.54
N LEU A 36 33.62 -13.19 -3.39
CA LEU A 36 32.17 -13.25 -3.27
C LEU A 36 31.56 -11.86 -3.39
N SER A 37 30.30 -11.78 -3.83
CA SER A 37 29.54 -10.53 -3.73
C SER A 37 29.27 -10.19 -2.25
N GLU A 38 29.05 -8.92 -1.94
CA GLU A 38 28.71 -8.48 -0.57
C GLU A 38 27.53 -9.28 0.01
N GLY A 39 26.47 -9.50 -0.77
CA GLY A 39 25.35 -10.34 -0.34
C GLY A 39 25.73 -11.80 -0.03
N GLN A 40 26.64 -12.39 -0.80
CA GLN A 40 27.16 -13.74 -0.55
C GLN A 40 28.04 -13.79 0.71
N GLN A 41 28.83 -12.74 0.96
CA GLN A 41 29.61 -12.61 2.19
C GLN A 41 28.69 -12.52 3.42
N SER A 42 27.66 -11.67 3.36
CA SER A 42 26.66 -11.54 4.44
C SER A 42 25.95 -12.87 4.72
N LEU A 43 25.57 -13.62 3.68
CA LEU A 43 24.99 -14.96 3.82
C LEU A 43 25.97 -15.95 4.47
N PHE A 44 27.26 -15.88 4.12
CA PHE A 44 28.28 -16.75 4.70
C PHE A 44 28.47 -16.46 6.20
N TYR A 45 28.58 -15.19 6.59
CA TYR A 45 28.69 -14.81 8.00
C TYR A 45 27.46 -15.23 8.80
N PHE A 46 26.26 -15.04 8.25
CA PHE A 46 25.03 -15.50 8.88
C PHE A 46 25.00 -17.02 9.05
N ALA A 47 25.40 -17.78 8.03
CA ALA A 47 25.47 -19.24 8.11
C ALA A 47 26.46 -19.73 9.16
N LEU A 48 27.59 -19.03 9.32
CA LEU A 48 28.58 -19.35 10.37
C LEU A 48 28.02 -19.09 11.77
N ALA A 49 27.35 -17.95 11.98
CA ALA A 49 26.71 -17.63 13.25
C ALA A 49 25.60 -18.62 13.60
N ALA A 50 24.79 -19.01 12.60
CA ALA A 50 23.77 -20.04 12.73
C ALA A 50 24.37 -21.40 13.12
N ALA A 51 25.43 -21.82 12.45
CA ALA A 51 26.10 -23.10 12.74
C ALA A 51 26.72 -23.14 14.14
N VAL A 52 27.29 -22.02 14.61
CA VAL A 52 27.80 -21.91 16.00
C VAL A 52 26.65 -22.03 16.98
N PHE A 53 25.53 -21.35 16.74
CA PHE A 53 24.34 -21.43 17.59
C PHE A 53 23.77 -22.85 17.66
N ASP A 54 23.64 -23.53 16.50
CA ASP A 54 23.16 -24.91 16.43
C ASP A 54 24.10 -25.86 17.20
N LEU A 55 25.42 -25.70 17.05
CA LEU A 55 26.42 -26.50 17.74
C LEU A 55 26.37 -26.29 19.27
N GLU A 56 26.25 -25.03 19.73
CA GLU A 56 26.09 -24.72 21.15
C GLU A 56 24.84 -25.39 21.74
N ARG A 57 23.74 -25.41 20.99
CA ARG A 57 22.47 -26.04 21.38
C ARG A 57 22.56 -27.56 21.41
N GLU A 58 23.18 -28.16 20.40
CA GLU A 58 23.43 -29.61 20.34
C GLU A 58 24.33 -30.04 21.50
N ALA A 59 25.42 -29.31 21.76
CA ALA A 59 26.35 -29.59 22.85
C ALA A 59 25.68 -29.61 24.24
N VAL A 60 24.67 -28.76 24.47
CA VAL A 60 23.91 -28.72 25.74
C VAL A 60 22.80 -29.77 25.79
N SER A 61 22.13 -30.04 24.67
CA SER A 61 20.93 -30.91 24.65
C SER A 61 21.26 -32.39 24.60
N THR A 62 22.18 -32.81 23.73
CA THR A 62 22.52 -34.22 23.49
C THR A 62 23.88 -34.61 24.04
N GLY A 63 24.74 -33.63 24.30
CA GLY A 63 26.14 -33.84 24.63
C GLY A 63 26.92 -34.27 23.39
N VAL A 64 27.85 -33.43 22.94
CA VAL A 64 28.66 -33.72 21.75
C VAL A 64 29.99 -34.35 22.19
N ASP A 65 30.32 -35.52 21.64
CA ASP A 65 31.59 -36.20 21.92
C ASP A 65 32.80 -35.28 21.64
N GLY A 66 33.69 -35.16 22.62
CA GLY A 66 34.87 -34.29 22.55
C GLY A 66 34.66 -32.87 23.10
N PHE A 67 33.43 -32.49 23.45
CA PHE A 67 33.12 -31.23 24.12
C PHE A 67 32.76 -31.46 25.59
N ASN A 68 33.33 -30.63 26.49
CA ASN A 68 32.92 -30.63 27.89
C ASN A 68 31.76 -29.65 28.06
N ALA A 69 30.54 -30.17 28.22
CA ALA A 69 29.32 -29.37 28.38
C ALA A 69 29.43 -28.36 29.55
N ASP A 70 30.11 -28.72 30.65
CA ASP A 70 30.32 -27.81 31.80
C ASP A 70 31.31 -26.67 31.50
N ALA A 71 32.13 -26.81 30.45
CA ALA A 71 33.07 -25.79 30.00
C ALA A 71 32.50 -24.88 28.90
N ILE A 72 31.38 -25.27 28.25
CA ILE A 72 30.71 -24.46 27.24
C ILE A 72 29.70 -23.55 27.93
N ALA A 73 30.04 -22.27 28.03
CA ALA A 73 29.11 -21.25 28.50
C ALA A 73 28.12 -20.88 27.39
N VAL A 74 27.03 -21.64 27.27
CA VAL A 74 25.96 -21.34 26.30
C VAL A 74 25.07 -20.19 26.82
N PRO A 75 24.82 -19.15 26.02
CA PRO A 75 23.91 -18.06 26.41
C PRO A 75 22.49 -18.58 26.68
N ALA A 76 21.81 -18.01 27.68
CA ALA A 76 20.41 -18.33 27.96
C ALA A 76 19.48 -17.90 26.81
N LEU A 77 19.83 -16.81 26.12
CA LEU A 77 19.13 -16.28 24.96
C LEU A 77 20.16 -15.71 23.98
N THR A 78 20.07 -16.11 22.71
CA THR A 78 20.85 -15.51 21.62
C THR A 78 19.95 -14.60 20.79
N VAL A 79 20.39 -13.37 20.53
CA VAL A 79 19.63 -12.41 19.71
C VAL A 79 20.30 -12.24 18.35
N PHE A 80 19.59 -12.60 17.28
CA PHE A 80 20.00 -12.36 15.90
C PHE A 80 19.42 -11.02 15.42
N ALA A 81 20.27 -10.00 15.32
CA ALA A 81 19.90 -8.71 14.73
C ALA A 81 20.44 -8.66 13.29
N ILE A 82 19.53 -8.63 12.30
CA ILE A 82 19.87 -8.64 10.88
C ILE A 82 19.39 -7.33 10.26
N GLU A 83 20.34 -6.52 9.83
CA GLU A 83 20.06 -5.25 9.19
C GLU A 83 19.93 -5.44 7.67
N GLU A 84 18.79 -5.02 7.13
CA GLU A 84 18.51 -4.94 5.69
C GLU A 84 19.03 -6.13 4.87
N PRO A 85 18.54 -7.36 5.13
CA PRO A 85 19.00 -8.57 4.44
C PRO A 85 18.75 -8.56 2.92
N GLU A 86 18.03 -7.56 2.41
CA GLU A 86 17.83 -7.30 0.98
C GLU A 86 19.04 -6.67 0.30
N ASN A 87 19.94 -6.02 1.05
CA ASN A 87 21.07 -5.32 0.47
C ASN A 87 21.99 -6.28 -0.27
N HIS A 88 22.27 -5.97 -1.54
CA HIS A 88 23.12 -6.75 -2.45
C HIS A 88 22.65 -8.20 -2.68
N LEU A 89 21.37 -8.51 -2.40
CA LEU A 89 20.78 -9.83 -2.58
C LEU A 89 19.55 -9.80 -3.50
N SER A 90 19.40 -10.86 -4.31
CA SER A 90 18.18 -11.06 -5.07
C SER A 90 17.01 -11.36 -4.12
N PRO A 91 15.77 -10.88 -4.39
CA PRO A 91 14.60 -11.16 -3.57
C PRO A 91 14.33 -12.64 -3.32
N PHE A 92 14.82 -13.54 -4.17
CA PHE A 92 14.69 -14.99 -3.97
C PHE A 92 15.49 -15.50 -2.76
N TYR A 93 16.64 -14.87 -2.44
CA TYR A 93 17.44 -15.25 -1.27
C TYR A 93 16.79 -14.82 0.05
N LEU A 94 16.00 -13.75 0.05
CA LEU A 94 15.30 -13.27 1.25
C LEU A 94 14.38 -14.32 1.86
N ALA A 95 13.66 -15.10 1.05
CA ALA A 95 12.79 -16.16 1.55
C ALA A 95 13.60 -17.22 2.31
N ARG A 96 14.78 -17.57 1.80
CA ARG A 96 15.68 -18.52 2.46
C ARG A 96 16.25 -17.96 3.77
N ILE A 97 16.64 -16.69 3.80
CA ILE A 97 17.11 -16.03 5.02
C ILE A 97 16.01 -16.04 6.08
N VAL A 98 14.81 -15.54 5.75
CA VAL A 98 13.69 -15.49 6.69
C VAL A 98 13.34 -16.87 7.23
N ASN A 99 13.31 -17.90 6.38
CA ASN A 99 13.05 -19.27 6.81
C ASN A 99 14.14 -19.83 7.73
N GLN A 100 15.42 -19.58 7.43
CA GLN A 100 16.53 -20.00 8.27
C GLN A 100 16.50 -19.29 9.63
N VAL A 101 16.20 -18.00 9.64
CA VAL A 101 16.05 -17.23 10.89
C VAL A 101 14.90 -17.80 11.73
N ARG A 102 13.76 -18.10 11.10
CA ARG A 102 12.62 -18.76 11.77
C ARG A 102 13.00 -20.10 12.38
N SER A 103 13.77 -20.93 11.68
CA SER A 103 14.18 -22.24 12.21
C SER A 103 15.09 -22.09 13.44
N LEU A 104 16.02 -21.13 13.43
CA LEU A 104 16.93 -20.88 14.55
C LEU A 104 16.20 -20.46 15.84
N VAL A 105 15.09 -19.72 15.72
CA VAL A 105 14.35 -19.19 16.86
C VAL A 105 13.17 -20.07 17.30
N ALA A 106 12.85 -21.13 16.55
CA ALA A 106 11.66 -21.96 16.78
C ALA A 106 11.69 -22.68 18.14
N GLU A 107 12.88 -23.07 18.62
CA GLU A 107 13.06 -23.81 19.88
C GLU A 107 13.12 -22.90 21.12
N GLY A 108 12.92 -21.58 20.96
CA GLY A 108 12.80 -20.62 22.07
C GLY A 108 14.12 -20.19 22.72
N ALA A 109 15.25 -20.75 22.29
CA ALA A 109 16.60 -20.36 22.73
C ALA A 109 17.16 -19.12 22.01
N GLY A 110 16.46 -18.66 20.96
CA GLY A 110 16.86 -17.54 20.13
C GLY A 110 15.73 -16.55 19.92
N GLN A 111 16.08 -15.29 19.70
CA GLN A 111 15.18 -14.26 19.20
C GLN A 111 15.81 -13.62 17.97
N ALA A 112 15.00 -13.26 16.97
CA ALA A 112 15.48 -12.57 15.79
C ALA A 112 14.74 -11.24 15.58
N VAL A 113 15.51 -10.25 15.14
CA VAL A 113 15.03 -8.93 14.73
C VAL A 113 15.60 -8.66 13.35
N ILE A 114 14.71 -8.42 12.38
CA ILE A 114 15.09 -8.07 11.01
C ILE A 114 14.60 -6.64 10.76
N THR A 115 15.50 -5.75 10.32
CA THR A 115 15.12 -4.44 9.80
C THR A 115 15.07 -4.50 8.28
N SER A 116 14.13 -3.79 7.67
CA SER A 116 13.99 -3.75 6.22
C SER A 116 13.24 -2.50 5.78
N HIS A 117 13.65 -1.95 4.65
CA HIS A 117 12.93 -0.91 3.91
C HIS A 117 12.29 -1.48 2.62
N SER A 118 12.32 -2.80 2.46
CA SER A 118 11.92 -3.48 1.23
C SER A 118 10.55 -4.15 1.33
N PRO A 119 9.65 -3.84 0.39
CA PRO A 119 8.45 -4.62 0.10
C PRO A 119 8.65 -6.14 0.02
N ALA A 120 9.83 -6.58 -0.44
CA ALA A 120 10.13 -8.00 -0.60
C ALA A 120 10.20 -8.72 0.75
N VAL A 121 10.62 -8.07 1.83
CA VAL A 121 10.64 -8.69 3.17
C VAL A 121 9.23 -8.79 3.74
N LEU A 122 8.41 -7.75 3.59
CA LEU A 122 7.03 -7.73 4.09
C LEU A 122 6.16 -8.85 3.51
N SER A 123 6.41 -9.28 2.27
CA SER A 123 5.69 -10.40 1.65
C SER A 123 6.08 -11.80 2.18
N ARG A 124 7.06 -11.88 3.10
CA ARG A 124 7.60 -13.13 3.66
C ARG A 124 7.41 -13.24 5.19
N VAL A 125 6.79 -12.24 5.80
CA VAL A 125 6.54 -12.18 7.25
C VAL A 125 5.05 -12.02 7.53
N GLU A 126 4.62 -12.47 8.70
CA GLU A 126 3.22 -12.35 9.10
C GLU A 126 2.96 -10.93 9.63
N PRO A 127 1.84 -10.26 9.29
CA PRO A 127 1.57 -8.89 9.73
C PRO A 127 1.74 -8.66 11.25
N PRO A 128 1.27 -9.56 12.15
CA PRO A 128 1.45 -9.39 13.59
C PRO A 128 2.92 -9.39 14.07
N GLU A 129 3.84 -9.96 13.29
CA GLU A 129 5.28 -9.97 13.58
C GLU A 129 5.94 -8.63 13.24
N VAL A 130 5.29 -7.81 12.42
CA VAL A 130 5.86 -6.53 11.95
C VAL A 130 5.71 -5.46 13.02
N ARG A 131 6.80 -4.71 13.23
CA ARG A 131 6.82 -3.46 13.98
C ARG A 131 7.14 -2.34 13.02
N TYR A 132 6.15 -1.49 12.76
CA TYR A 132 6.29 -0.34 11.90
C TYR A 132 6.92 0.81 12.68
N CYS A 133 8.06 1.30 12.20
CA CYS A 133 8.79 2.41 12.80
C CYS A 133 8.61 3.65 11.91
N ARG A 134 8.12 4.75 12.49
CA ARG A 134 7.97 6.02 11.78
C ARG A 134 8.61 7.15 12.60
N CYS A 135 9.54 7.88 12.00
CA CYS A 135 10.13 9.06 12.62
C CYS A 135 9.25 10.29 12.34
N ASP A 136 8.91 11.03 13.39
CA ASP A 136 8.32 12.35 13.23
C ASP A 136 9.43 13.37 12.92
N PRO A 137 9.42 14.04 11.75
CA PRO A 137 10.52 14.91 11.33
C PRO A 137 10.61 16.20 12.14
N THR A 138 9.55 16.61 12.84
CA THR A 138 9.53 17.83 13.65
C THR A 138 10.06 17.59 15.05
N THR A 139 9.69 16.45 15.65
CA THR A 139 10.07 16.10 17.03
C THR A 139 11.26 15.14 17.11
N HIS A 140 11.67 14.54 15.98
CA HIS A 140 12.66 13.46 15.89
C HIS A 140 12.37 12.25 16.78
N ARG A 141 11.09 12.03 17.12
CA ARG A 141 10.65 10.87 17.89
C ARG A 141 10.19 9.77 16.93
N THR A 142 10.67 8.56 17.15
CA THR A 142 10.21 7.37 16.43
C THR A 142 9.01 6.77 17.16
N SER A 143 7.85 6.68 16.49
CA SER A 143 6.74 5.84 16.91
C SER A 143 6.97 4.41 16.42
N VAL A 144 6.66 3.44 17.30
CA VAL A 144 6.73 2.01 16.98
C VAL A 144 5.33 1.44 17.14
N ARG A 145 4.75 0.94 16.05
CA ARG A 145 3.37 0.44 16.00
C ARG A 145 3.35 -1.00 15.51
N ALA A 146 2.53 -1.85 16.12
CA ALA A 146 2.25 -3.17 15.58
C ALA A 146 1.22 -3.05 14.45
N ILE A 147 1.31 -3.92 13.44
CA ILE A 147 0.26 -4.02 12.43
C ILE A 147 -0.88 -4.87 13.00
N SER A 148 -2.00 -4.22 13.33
CA SER A 148 -3.21 -4.89 13.78
C SER A 148 -4.00 -5.42 12.59
N LEU A 149 -4.36 -6.70 12.62
CA LEU A 149 -5.36 -7.27 11.72
C LEU A 149 -6.75 -7.21 12.37
N PRO A 150 -7.83 -7.12 11.59
CA PRO A 150 -9.18 -7.32 12.12
C PRO A 150 -9.31 -8.70 12.78
N GLU A 151 -9.62 -8.77 14.07
CA GLU A 151 -9.72 -10.04 14.82
C GLU A 151 -11.06 -10.75 14.60
N ASP A 152 -12.16 -9.99 14.42
CA ASP A 152 -13.53 -10.52 14.35
C ASP A 152 -14.07 -10.78 12.94
N ASP A 153 -13.22 -10.66 11.91
CA ASP A 153 -13.64 -10.77 10.51
C ASP A 153 -12.52 -11.40 9.66
N GLU A 154 -12.65 -12.71 9.41
CA GLU A 154 -11.66 -13.50 8.66
C GLU A 154 -11.53 -13.03 7.20
N ASP A 155 -12.64 -12.60 6.58
CA ASP A 155 -12.63 -12.09 5.21
C ASP A 155 -11.95 -10.72 5.15
N ALA A 156 -12.18 -9.85 6.14
CA ALA A 156 -11.46 -8.60 6.28
C ALA A 156 -9.96 -8.82 6.55
N ALA A 157 -9.60 -9.78 7.40
CA ALA A 157 -8.20 -10.11 7.68
C ALA A 157 -7.50 -10.64 6.42
N LYS A 158 -8.16 -11.51 5.64
CA LYS A 158 -7.68 -11.96 4.33
C LYS A 158 -7.57 -10.81 3.34
N PHE A 159 -8.52 -9.90 3.33
CA PHE A 159 -8.52 -8.74 2.43
C PHE A 159 -7.36 -7.79 2.75
N VAL A 160 -7.19 -7.41 4.03
CA VAL A 160 -6.06 -6.57 4.46
C VAL A 160 -4.75 -7.25 4.13
N ARG A 161 -4.59 -8.53 4.48
CA ARG A 161 -3.39 -9.31 4.14
C ARG A 161 -3.14 -9.38 2.63
N GLY A 162 -4.17 -9.62 1.83
CA GLY A 162 -4.09 -9.64 0.38
C GLY A 162 -3.64 -8.28 -0.18
N ALA A 163 -4.18 -7.20 0.35
CA ALA A 163 -3.75 -5.85 0.01
C ALA A 163 -2.30 -5.55 0.43
N MET A 164 -1.84 -6.04 1.58
CA MET A 164 -0.44 -5.90 2.00
C MET A 164 0.51 -6.58 1.03
N LEU A 165 0.11 -7.75 0.52
CA LEU A 165 0.90 -8.50 -0.46
C LEU A 165 0.84 -7.87 -1.85
N ALA A 166 -0.30 -7.31 -2.23
CA ALA A 166 -0.51 -6.69 -3.54
C ALA A 166 0.10 -5.29 -3.64
N TYR A 167 0.06 -4.51 -2.56
CA TYR A 167 0.51 -3.11 -2.49
C TYR A 167 1.43 -2.85 -1.27
N PRO A 168 2.57 -3.56 -1.17
CA PRO A 168 3.49 -3.41 -0.05
C PRO A 168 4.12 -2.01 0.05
N GLU A 169 4.14 -1.24 -1.04
CA GLU A 169 4.57 0.16 -1.07
C GLU A 169 3.78 1.07 -0.12
N LEU A 170 2.55 0.69 0.27
CA LEU A 170 1.72 1.41 1.22
C LEU A 170 2.43 1.63 2.56
N TYR A 171 3.26 0.67 3.01
CA TYR A 171 4.00 0.75 4.26
C TYR A 171 5.14 1.77 4.20
N PHE A 172 5.74 1.95 3.03
CA PHE A 172 6.89 2.83 2.84
C PHE A 172 6.46 4.23 2.35
N ALA A 173 5.16 4.45 2.20
CA ALA A 173 4.62 5.71 1.72
C ALA A 173 4.68 6.81 2.79
N ARG A 174 5.03 8.02 2.33
CA ARG A 174 4.85 9.25 3.13
C ARG A 174 3.40 9.68 3.17
N PHE A 175 2.66 9.39 2.10
CA PHE A 175 1.22 9.65 1.97
C PHE A 175 0.57 8.56 1.11
N VAL A 176 -0.66 8.15 1.44
CA VAL A 176 -1.41 7.14 0.66
C VAL A 176 -2.68 7.75 0.08
N VAL A 177 -2.89 7.59 -1.22
CA VAL A 177 -4.17 7.88 -1.88
C VAL A 177 -4.87 6.56 -2.17
N LEU A 178 -5.92 6.28 -1.41
CA LEU A 178 -6.78 5.14 -1.65
C LEU A 178 -7.77 5.49 -2.77
N VAL A 179 -7.89 4.65 -3.79
CA VAL A 179 -8.72 4.90 -4.99
C VAL A 179 -9.63 3.73 -5.29
N GLU A 180 -10.67 3.90 -6.11
CA GLU A 180 -11.59 2.79 -6.41
C GLU A 180 -10.97 1.75 -7.36
N GLY A 181 -10.22 2.17 -8.39
CA GLY A 181 -9.65 1.26 -9.38
C GLY A 181 -8.35 1.71 -10.06
N ASP A 182 -8.04 1.04 -11.17
CA ASP A 182 -6.81 1.29 -11.93
C ASP A 182 -6.87 2.54 -12.82
N SER A 183 -8.06 3.09 -13.09
CA SER A 183 -8.21 4.35 -13.82
C SER A 183 -7.44 5.48 -13.11
N GLU A 184 -7.62 5.59 -11.79
CA GLU A 184 -7.01 6.64 -10.98
C GLU A 184 -5.50 6.49 -10.91
N ARG A 185 -4.97 5.25 -10.93
CA ARG A 185 -3.52 4.98 -10.95
C ARG A 185 -2.84 5.50 -12.22
N VAL A 186 -3.58 5.63 -13.32
CA VAL A 186 -3.07 6.23 -14.55
C VAL A 186 -3.32 7.75 -14.58
N VAL A 187 -4.51 8.18 -14.15
CA VAL A 187 -4.94 9.58 -14.23
C VAL A 187 -4.24 10.47 -13.20
N LEU A 188 -4.21 10.07 -11.93
CA LEU A 188 -3.69 10.91 -10.84
C LEU A 188 -2.20 11.25 -11.01
N PRO A 189 -1.27 10.32 -11.33
CA PRO A 189 0.13 10.67 -11.52
C PRO A 189 0.36 11.71 -12.62
N ARG A 190 -0.34 11.55 -13.75
CA ARG A 190 -0.22 12.49 -14.87
C ARG A 190 -0.74 13.88 -14.51
N LEU A 191 -1.87 13.95 -13.80
CA LEU A 191 -2.43 15.21 -13.32
C LEU A 191 -1.52 15.86 -12.26
N ALA A 192 -0.95 15.08 -11.35
CA ALA A 192 -0.02 15.56 -10.33
C ALA A 192 1.25 16.16 -10.95
N GLN A 193 1.80 15.52 -11.99
CA GLN A 193 2.95 16.04 -12.74
C GLN A 193 2.67 17.44 -13.31
N SER A 194 1.46 17.69 -13.84
CA SER A 194 1.08 19.01 -14.38
C SER A 194 1.06 20.15 -13.34
N ILE A 195 1.12 19.84 -12.04
CA ILE A 195 1.17 20.81 -10.93
C ILE A 195 2.45 20.69 -10.09
N ASP A 196 3.51 20.14 -10.70
CA ASP A 196 4.83 19.95 -10.10
C ASP A 196 4.79 19.08 -8.82
N LEU A 197 3.92 18.06 -8.83
CA LEU A 197 3.85 17.02 -7.80
C LEU A 197 4.19 15.67 -8.44
N LEU A 198 5.42 15.21 -8.24
CA LEU A 198 5.86 13.89 -8.70
C LEU A 198 5.50 12.85 -7.63
N ILE A 199 4.51 12.00 -7.91
CA ILE A 199 3.95 11.01 -6.97
C ILE A 199 5.04 10.07 -6.41
N ASP A 200 5.76 9.36 -7.29
CA ASP A 200 6.75 8.37 -6.84
C ASP A 200 7.95 9.01 -6.10
N PRO A 201 8.59 10.09 -6.61
CA PRO A 201 9.68 10.76 -5.87
C PRO A 201 9.23 11.40 -4.56
N ALA A 202 7.94 11.72 -4.42
CA ALA A 202 7.36 12.21 -3.18
C ALA A 202 6.96 11.09 -2.21
N PHE A 203 7.19 9.81 -2.56
CA PHE A 203 6.79 8.63 -1.79
C PHE A 203 5.28 8.61 -1.53
N VAL A 204 4.48 8.94 -2.55
CA VAL A 204 3.01 8.84 -2.50
C VAL A 204 2.58 7.53 -3.13
N ALA A 205 1.93 6.65 -2.37
CA ALA A 205 1.36 5.42 -2.92
C ALA A 205 -0.09 5.64 -3.36
N ILE A 206 -0.46 5.18 -4.56
CA ILE A 206 -1.84 5.17 -5.05
C ILE A 206 -2.33 3.73 -5.07
N VAL A 207 -3.25 3.41 -4.16
CA VAL A 207 -3.64 2.02 -3.86
C VAL A 207 -5.12 1.82 -4.20
N PRO A 208 -5.45 0.94 -5.17
CA PRO A 208 -6.82 0.65 -5.52
C PRO A 208 -7.47 -0.28 -4.48
N LEU A 209 -8.68 0.07 -4.08
CA LEU A 209 -9.45 -0.56 -3.02
C LEU A 209 -10.43 -1.62 -3.54
N GLY A 210 -10.77 -1.60 -4.83
CA GLY A 210 -11.80 -2.48 -5.39
C GLY A 210 -13.20 -2.24 -4.79
N GLY A 211 -13.46 -1.03 -4.26
CA GLY A 211 -14.76 -0.56 -3.81
C GLY A 211 -15.34 -1.18 -2.53
N ARG A 212 -14.68 -2.19 -1.92
CA ARG A 212 -15.11 -2.84 -0.68
C ARG A 212 -14.08 -2.63 0.43
N HIS A 213 -14.50 -2.76 1.70
CA HIS A 213 -13.59 -2.89 2.84
C HIS A 213 -12.67 -1.69 3.13
N VAL A 214 -13.02 -0.49 2.67
CA VAL A 214 -12.22 0.74 2.83
C VAL A 214 -11.88 1.05 4.29
N GLN A 215 -12.80 0.73 5.20
CA GLN A 215 -12.64 0.98 6.63
C GLN A 215 -11.43 0.27 7.22
N HIS A 216 -11.02 -0.88 6.67
CA HIS A 216 -9.88 -1.61 7.20
C HIS A 216 -8.56 -0.94 6.83
N PHE A 217 -8.47 -0.34 5.64
CA PHE A 217 -7.33 0.51 5.29
C PHE A 217 -7.28 1.79 6.11
N TRP A 218 -8.44 2.42 6.36
CA TRP A 218 -8.49 3.58 7.26
C TRP A 218 -7.99 3.25 8.66
N ARG A 219 -8.42 2.11 9.22
CA ARG A 219 -7.93 1.61 10.51
C ARG A 219 -6.44 1.31 10.49
N LEU A 220 -5.97 0.60 9.46
CA LEU A 220 -4.57 0.27 9.27
C LEU A 220 -3.71 1.54 9.24
N LEU A 221 -3.97 2.43 8.27
CA LEU A 221 -3.19 3.65 8.03
C LEU A 221 -3.23 4.61 9.21
N SER A 222 -4.38 4.74 9.88
CA SER A 222 -4.49 5.50 11.13
C SER A 222 -3.65 4.87 12.25
N GLY A 223 -3.68 3.54 12.38
CA GLY A 223 -2.94 2.80 13.40
C GLY A 223 -1.41 2.87 13.24
N ILE A 224 -0.93 2.96 12.00
CA ILE A 224 0.50 3.14 11.68
C ILE A 224 0.89 4.60 11.37
N GLU A 225 -0.02 5.55 11.59
CA GLU A 225 0.19 7.00 11.46
C GLU A 225 0.68 7.45 10.07
N ILE A 226 0.29 6.73 9.01
CA ILE A 226 0.53 7.15 7.62
C ILE A 226 -0.63 8.07 7.19
N PRO A 227 -0.37 9.34 6.82
CA PRO A 227 -1.38 10.22 6.26
C PRO A 227 -2.01 9.65 5.00
N TYR A 228 -3.32 9.79 4.86
CA TYR A 228 -4.03 9.26 3.70
C TYR A 228 -5.20 10.13 3.25
N ALA A 229 -5.61 9.95 2.00
CA ALA A 229 -6.86 10.44 1.44
C ALA A 229 -7.54 9.30 0.67
N THR A 230 -8.86 9.35 0.52
CA THR A 230 -9.63 8.37 -0.24
C THR A 230 -10.41 9.07 -1.33
N LEU A 231 -10.33 8.57 -2.57
CA LEU A 231 -11.13 8.98 -3.71
C LEU A 231 -12.06 7.83 -4.09
N LEU A 232 -13.37 8.06 -3.98
CA LEU A 232 -14.42 7.10 -4.28
C LEU A 232 -15.28 7.60 -5.45
N ASP A 233 -15.93 6.70 -6.16
CA ASP A 233 -16.95 7.06 -7.14
C ASP A 233 -18.25 7.41 -6.43
N LEU A 234 -18.91 8.49 -6.86
CA LEU A 234 -20.21 8.86 -6.31
C LEU A 234 -21.32 7.97 -6.89
N ASP A 235 -21.11 7.42 -8.08
CA ASP A 235 -22.03 6.50 -8.76
C ASP A 235 -23.46 7.05 -8.92
N LEU A 236 -23.64 8.37 -9.05
CA LEU A 236 -24.97 8.96 -9.08
C LEU A 236 -25.82 8.37 -10.21
N GLY A 237 -27.01 7.88 -9.86
CA GLY A 237 -27.94 7.24 -10.78
C GLY A 237 -27.75 5.73 -10.95
N ARG A 238 -26.69 5.14 -10.38
CA ARG A 238 -26.55 3.67 -10.24
C ARG A 238 -27.19 3.18 -8.94
N ASP A 239 -27.45 1.87 -8.88
CA ASP A 239 -27.91 1.23 -7.64
C ASP A 239 -26.90 1.44 -6.50
N GLY A 240 -27.38 1.87 -5.33
CA GLY A 240 -26.54 2.24 -4.19
C GLY A 240 -25.70 3.51 -4.35
N GLY A 241 -25.81 4.22 -5.48
CA GLY A 241 -25.09 5.45 -5.78
C GLY A 241 -25.56 6.68 -4.98
N GLY A 242 -24.85 7.79 -5.13
CA GLY A 242 -25.15 9.08 -4.52
C GLY A 242 -25.21 9.01 -3.00
N PHE A 243 -26.39 9.24 -2.44
CA PHE A 243 -26.62 9.18 -1.00
C PHE A 243 -26.30 7.81 -0.39
N GLY A 244 -26.38 6.71 -1.16
CA GLY A 244 -25.96 5.39 -0.69
C GLY A 244 -24.47 5.34 -0.37
N ARG A 245 -23.62 5.81 -1.31
CA ARG A 245 -22.16 5.89 -1.13
C ARG A 245 -21.77 6.85 0.01
N VAL A 246 -22.41 8.01 0.08
CA VAL A 246 -22.20 8.99 1.16
C VAL A 246 -22.56 8.40 2.52
N LYS A 247 -23.73 7.74 2.62
CA LYS A 247 -24.15 7.04 3.84
C LYS A 247 -23.10 6.02 4.27
N THR A 248 -22.64 5.17 3.36
CA THR A 248 -21.62 4.16 3.68
C THR A 248 -20.33 4.80 4.18
N ALA A 249 -19.85 5.87 3.54
CA ALA A 249 -18.66 6.58 4.01
C ALA A 249 -18.83 7.15 5.43
N ILE A 250 -19.97 7.78 5.72
CA ILE A 250 -20.28 8.30 7.07
C ILE A 250 -20.31 7.16 8.09
N GLU A 251 -21.03 6.08 7.80
CA GLU A 251 -21.11 4.91 8.69
C GLU A 251 -19.73 4.33 8.99
N LYS A 252 -18.87 4.22 7.96
CA LYS A 252 -17.50 3.73 8.12
C LYS A 252 -16.58 4.68 8.88
N LEU A 253 -16.74 6.00 8.72
CA LEU A 253 -15.98 6.98 9.51
C LEU A 253 -16.38 6.94 10.99
N LEU A 254 -17.67 6.75 11.29
CA LEU A 254 -18.16 6.54 12.66
C LEU A 254 -17.59 5.25 13.27
N GLU A 255 -17.51 4.16 12.50
CA GLU A 255 -16.93 2.87 12.94
C GLU A 255 -15.43 2.93 13.27
N ILE A 256 -14.71 3.96 12.81
CA ILE A 256 -13.29 4.19 13.15
C ILE A 256 -13.09 5.27 14.22
N GLY A 257 -14.17 5.80 14.78
CA GLY A 257 -14.14 6.71 15.93
C GLY A 257 -14.11 8.21 15.62
N VAL A 258 -14.46 8.62 14.39
CA VAL A 258 -14.68 10.04 14.09
C VAL A 258 -15.93 10.53 14.84
N ASP A 259 -15.87 11.74 15.42
CA ASP A 259 -16.97 12.29 16.24
C ASP A 259 -18.25 12.45 15.41
N GLU A 260 -19.38 12.00 15.97
CA GLU A 260 -20.71 12.17 15.39
C GLU A 260 -21.03 13.64 15.12
N LYS A 261 -20.53 14.56 15.94
CA LYS A 261 -20.78 15.99 15.78
C LYS A 261 -20.16 16.56 14.51
N ASP A 262 -18.99 16.06 14.14
CA ASP A 262 -18.28 16.51 12.96
C ASP A 262 -18.93 15.96 11.68
N LEU A 263 -19.43 14.72 11.73
CA LEU A 263 -20.00 14.04 10.57
C LEU A 263 -21.50 14.32 10.35
N LEU A 264 -22.28 14.41 11.42
CA LEU A 264 -23.74 14.50 11.37
C LEU A 264 -24.27 15.90 11.67
N GLY A 265 -23.39 16.88 11.84
CA GLY A 265 -23.74 18.28 12.05
C GLY A 265 -24.46 18.89 10.85
N LEU A 266 -25.65 19.44 11.07
CA LEU A 266 -26.45 20.13 10.07
C LEU A 266 -26.24 21.64 10.17
N SER A 267 -26.55 22.36 9.08
CA SER A 267 -26.39 23.82 9.00
C SER A 267 -27.24 24.59 10.01
N ASP A 268 -28.30 23.98 10.55
CA ASP A 268 -29.17 24.55 11.59
C ASP A 268 -28.64 24.29 13.01
N GLY A 269 -27.44 23.74 13.15
CA GLY A 269 -26.80 23.42 14.44
C GLY A 269 -27.32 22.14 15.10
N LYS A 270 -28.22 21.40 14.45
CA LYS A 270 -28.72 20.10 14.95
C LYS A 270 -27.89 18.95 14.41
N LEU A 271 -28.04 17.79 15.04
CA LEU A 271 -27.43 16.53 14.60
C LEU A 271 -28.44 15.68 13.83
N LEU A 272 -28.00 15.10 12.72
CA LEU A 272 -28.75 14.08 12.01
C LEU A 272 -28.84 12.82 12.86
N SER A 273 -30.06 12.39 13.21
CA SER A 273 -30.25 11.14 13.97
C SER A 273 -29.79 9.91 13.18
N ARG A 274 -29.28 8.88 13.87
CA ARG A 274 -28.91 7.58 13.25
C ARG A 274 -30.06 6.92 12.47
N VAL A 275 -31.32 7.10 12.90
CA VAL A 275 -32.51 6.59 12.20
C VAL A 275 -32.68 7.24 10.82
N ARG A 276 -32.41 8.56 10.72
CA ARG A 276 -32.44 9.27 9.44
C ARG A 276 -31.24 8.89 8.57
N LEU A 277 -30.04 8.78 9.14
CA LEU A 277 -28.84 8.33 8.44
C LEU A 277 -29.05 6.94 7.80
N ALA A 278 -29.65 6.00 8.54
CA ALA A 278 -29.93 4.65 8.03
C ALA A 278 -30.78 4.67 6.74
N LYS A 279 -31.64 5.68 6.57
CA LYS A 279 -32.52 5.88 5.40
C LYS A 279 -31.94 6.84 4.35
N MET A 280 -30.71 7.34 4.52
CA MET A 280 -30.12 8.33 3.61
C MET A 280 -30.08 7.86 2.16
N HIS A 281 -29.81 6.58 1.92
CA HIS A 281 -29.84 5.95 0.58
C HIS A 281 -31.18 6.07 -0.17
N THR A 282 -32.29 6.39 0.50
CA THR A 282 -33.60 6.57 -0.12
C THR A 282 -33.93 8.03 -0.45
N TRP A 283 -33.05 8.97 -0.12
CA TRP A 283 -33.28 10.40 -0.31
C TRP A 283 -33.17 10.77 -1.79
N LYS A 284 -34.00 11.73 -2.22
CA LYS A 284 -34.11 12.14 -3.64
C LYS A 284 -33.69 13.59 -3.85
N GLU A 285 -33.43 14.33 -2.79
CA GLU A 285 -33.05 15.73 -2.78
C GLU A 285 -31.56 15.89 -3.15
N VAL A 286 -31.23 15.60 -4.41
CA VAL A 286 -29.83 15.61 -4.93
C VAL A 286 -29.16 16.97 -4.76
N GLU A 287 -29.94 18.05 -4.61
CA GLU A 287 -29.46 19.40 -4.31
C GLU A 287 -28.65 19.46 -3.00
N HIS A 288 -28.99 18.61 -2.03
CA HIS A 288 -28.27 18.54 -0.75
C HIS A 288 -27.08 17.57 -0.77
N LEU A 289 -26.94 16.75 -1.81
CA LEU A 289 -25.89 15.73 -1.89
C LEU A 289 -24.49 16.36 -1.90
N GLU A 290 -24.32 17.47 -2.63
CA GLU A 290 -23.03 18.18 -2.73
C GLU A 290 -22.55 18.69 -1.37
N GLY A 291 -23.45 19.21 -0.53
CA GLY A 291 -23.09 19.64 0.83
C GLY A 291 -22.58 18.50 1.73
N TRP A 292 -23.10 17.27 1.55
CA TRP A 292 -22.57 16.10 2.26
C TRP A 292 -21.20 15.67 1.72
N VAL A 293 -21.04 15.67 0.40
CA VAL A 293 -19.74 15.38 -0.25
C VAL A 293 -18.67 16.36 0.23
N ASP A 294 -18.96 17.66 0.21
CA ASP A 294 -18.04 18.71 0.67
C ASP A 294 -17.68 18.57 2.16
N SER A 295 -18.62 18.10 2.99
CA SER A 295 -18.35 17.86 4.41
C SER A 295 -17.34 16.72 4.60
N LEU A 296 -17.47 15.64 3.81
CA LEU A 296 -16.59 14.48 3.87
C LEU A 296 -15.16 14.78 3.41
N GLU A 297 -14.94 15.80 2.56
CA GLU A 297 -13.60 16.22 2.16
C GLU A 297 -12.74 16.67 3.36
N LYS A 298 -13.36 17.20 4.42
CA LYS A 298 -12.68 17.59 5.67
C LYS A 298 -12.08 16.40 6.40
N HIS A 299 -12.63 15.21 6.15
CA HIS A 299 -12.15 13.93 6.66
C HIS A 299 -11.30 13.17 5.63
N ALA A 300 -10.77 13.88 4.62
CA ALA A 300 -9.97 13.33 3.53
C ALA A 300 -10.67 12.26 2.68
N VAL A 301 -12.01 12.28 2.64
CA VAL A 301 -12.82 11.42 1.77
C VAL A 301 -13.43 12.26 0.66
N PHE A 302 -13.00 12.00 -0.57
CA PHE A 302 -13.37 12.72 -1.78
C PHE A 302 -14.23 11.83 -2.67
N PHE A 303 -15.21 12.42 -3.35
CA PHE A 303 -16.05 11.71 -4.31
C PHE A 303 -15.86 12.27 -5.71
N SER A 304 -15.58 11.39 -6.68
CA SER A 304 -15.68 11.76 -8.09
C SER A 304 -17.15 11.92 -8.45
N SER A 305 -17.54 13.18 -8.69
CA SER A 305 -18.91 13.57 -8.95
C SER A 305 -19.10 13.95 -10.43
N PRO A 306 -20.26 13.62 -11.04
CA PRO A 306 -21.39 12.92 -10.43
C PRO A 306 -21.31 11.40 -10.46
N LEU A 307 -20.52 10.79 -11.35
CA LEU A 307 -20.46 9.33 -11.53
C LEU A 307 -19.15 8.78 -10.98
N ASP A 308 -18.09 8.89 -11.77
CA ASP A 308 -16.77 8.33 -11.51
C ASP A 308 -15.70 9.23 -12.13
N VAL A 309 -14.42 8.86 -11.97
CA VAL A 309 -13.30 9.63 -12.55
C VAL A 309 -13.33 9.61 -14.07
N ASP A 310 -13.82 8.53 -14.67
CA ASP A 310 -13.88 8.37 -16.12
C ASP A 310 -14.81 9.43 -16.75
N LEU A 311 -16.01 9.64 -16.18
CA LEU A 311 -16.94 10.67 -16.62
C LEU A 311 -16.38 12.08 -16.39
N ALA A 312 -15.71 12.31 -15.26
CA ALA A 312 -15.08 13.60 -14.97
C ALA A 312 -13.99 13.93 -16.00
N MET A 313 -13.18 12.95 -16.40
CA MET A 313 -12.11 13.13 -17.38
C MET A 313 -12.63 13.36 -18.79
N ILE A 314 -13.63 12.60 -19.26
CA ILE A 314 -14.22 12.84 -20.59
C ILE A 314 -14.93 14.20 -20.68
N ALA A 315 -15.56 14.65 -19.59
CA ALA A 315 -16.16 15.99 -19.52
C ALA A 315 -15.11 17.10 -19.55
N ALA A 316 -13.96 16.90 -18.91
CA ALA A 316 -12.87 17.88 -18.89
C ALA A 316 -12.08 17.94 -20.21
N PHE A 317 -11.92 16.82 -20.91
CA PHE A 317 -11.07 16.70 -22.10
C PHE A 317 -11.78 16.07 -23.31
N PRO A 318 -13.00 16.50 -23.69
CA PRO A 318 -13.81 15.81 -24.71
C PRO A 318 -13.09 15.67 -26.05
N ASP A 319 -12.37 16.70 -26.49
CA ASP A 319 -11.62 16.68 -27.75
C ASP A 319 -10.49 15.63 -27.74
N ALA A 320 -9.87 15.39 -26.59
CA ALA A 320 -8.78 14.43 -26.47
C ALA A 320 -9.30 12.99 -26.54
N TYR A 321 -10.47 12.72 -25.94
CA TYR A 321 -11.16 11.43 -26.09
C TYR A 321 -11.66 11.22 -27.53
N ALA A 322 -12.19 12.26 -28.17
CA ALA A 322 -12.64 12.17 -29.56
C ALA A 322 -11.48 11.81 -30.52
N LYS A 323 -10.28 12.34 -30.29
CA LYS A 323 -9.08 12.08 -31.14
C LYS A 323 -8.62 10.62 -31.14
N ILE A 324 -8.86 9.86 -30.08
CA ILE A 324 -8.40 8.47 -30.00
C ILE A 324 -9.37 7.47 -30.63
N VAL A 325 -10.56 7.95 -31.05
CA VAL A 325 -11.56 7.14 -31.75
C VAL A 325 -11.04 6.82 -33.16
N PRO A 326 -10.92 5.54 -33.55
CA PRO A 326 -10.47 5.16 -34.88
C PRO A 326 -11.51 5.55 -35.94
N GLN A 327 -11.06 5.70 -37.19
CA GLN A 327 -11.94 5.96 -38.34
C GLN A 327 -12.99 4.84 -38.48
N GLY A 328 -14.27 5.22 -38.55
CA GLY A 328 -15.40 4.27 -38.57
C GLY A 328 -15.79 3.68 -37.20
N GLY A 329 -15.07 4.06 -36.13
CA GLY A 329 -15.41 3.78 -34.74
C GLY A 329 -16.32 4.84 -34.12
N GLY A 330 -16.45 4.80 -32.79
CA GLY A 330 -17.15 5.80 -32.00
C GLY A 330 -18.50 5.36 -31.43
N PRO A 331 -19.15 6.23 -30.65
CA PRO A 331 -20.43 5.95 -30.01
C PRO A 331 -21.55 5.80 -31.04
N LYS A 332 -22.22 4.63 -31.06
CA LYS A 332 -23.32 4.31 -31.99
C LYS A 332 -24.69 4.24 -31.30
N MET A 333 -24.73 4.30 -29.97
CA MET A 333 -25.96 4.20 -29.19
C MET A 333 -26.64 5.57 -29.08
N THR A 334 -27.97 5.58 -28.91
CA THR A 334 -28.67 6.78 -28.41
C THR A 334 -28.32 7.04 -26.95
N ILE A 335 -28.59 8.26 -26.47
CA ILE A 335 -28.34 8.66 -25.08
C ILE A 335 -29.08 7.74 -24.11
N GLU A 336 -30.34 7.41 -24.39
CA GLU A 336 -31.21 6.60 -23.53
C GLU A 336 -30.65 5.19 -23.37
N LYS A 337 -30.27 4.54 -24.48
CA LYS A 337 -29.70 3.19 -24.46
C LYS A 337 -28.29 3.16 -23.87
N ALA A 338 -27.53 4.24 -23.99
CA ALA A 338 -26.24 4.37 -23.33
C ALA A 338 -26.44 4.51 -21.81
N ALA A 339 -27.35 5.37 -21.39
CA ALA A 339 -27.68 5.62 -20.00
C ALA A 339 -28.18 4.36 -19.29
N GLU A 340 -29.10 3.61 -19.90
CA GLU A 340 -29.59 2.34 -19.34
C GLU A 340 -28.45 1.34 -19.11
N ALA A 341 -27.48 1.26 -20.03
CA ALA A 341 -26.33 0.38 -19.88
C ALA A 341 -25.31 0.83 -18.81
N ILE A 342 -25.25 2.12 -18.50
CA ILE A 342 -24.26 2.70 -17.56
C ILE A 342 -24.84 2.84 -16.14
N LEU A 343 -26.11 3.25 -16.06
CA LEU A 343 -26.79 3.67 -14.84
C LEU A 343 -27.87 2.67 -14.41
N GLY A 344 -28.35 1.82 -15.32
CA GLY A 344 -29.52 0.99 -15.10
C GLY A 344 -30.84 1.73 -15.35
N GLU A 345 -31.95 1.06 -15.06
CA GLU A 345 -33.28 1.59 -15.29
C GLU A 345 -33.59 2.78 -14.37
N GLY A 346 -34.12 3.87 -14.92
CA GLY A 346 -34.48 5.09 -14.17
C GLY A 346 -33.31 6.00 -13.76
N GLY A 347 -32.05 5.53 -13.88
CA GLY A 347 -30.85 6.27 -13.47
C GLY A 347 -30.61 7.57 -14.27
N LEU A 348 -31.07 7.62 -15.52
CA LEU A 348 -30.91 8.81 -16.38
C LEU A 348 -31.57 10.07 -15.79
N SER A 349 -32.64 9.92 -15.02
CA SER A 349 -33.37 11.05 -14.40
C SER A 349 -32.49 11.90 -13.48
N TYR A 350 -31.45 11.32 -12.88
CA TYR A 350 -30.49 12.04 -12.04
C TYR A 350 -29.59 13.03 -12.80
N TYR A 351 -29.58 12.94 -14.13
CA TYR A 351 -28.82 13.79 -15.03
C TYR A 351 -29.71 14.86 -15.70
N ASP A 352 -30.93 15.07 -15.21
CA ASP A 352 -31.78 16.20 -15.64
C ASP A 352 -31.27 17.55 -15.10
N GLY A 353 -31.91 18.63 -15.53
CA GLY A 353 -31.67 19.98 -15.00
C GLY A 353 -30.23 20.46 -15.23
N LEU A 354 -29.55 20.83 -14.15
CA LEU A 354 -28.18 21.37 -14.18
C LEU A 354 -27.13 20.36 -14.70
N ARG A 355 -27.42 19.06 -14.64
CA ARG A 355 -26.51 17.99 -15.10
C ARG A 355 -26.80 17.52 -16.52
N LYS A 356 -27.77 18.15 -17.21
CA LYS A 356 -28.16 17.82 -18.58
C LYS A 356 -26.98 17.76 -19.57
N PRO A 357 -25.97 18.66 -19.53
CA PRO A 357 -24.82 18.58 -20.44
C PRO A 357 -24.02 17.26 -20.34
N LEU A 358 -24.06 16.59 -19.19
CA LEU A 358 -23.36 15.32 -18.98
C LEU A 358 -24.09 14.14 -19.64
N ARG A 359 -25.37 14.29 -19.98
CA ARG A 359 -26.14 13.25 -20.70
C ARG A 359 -25.57 12.99 -22.08
N ASP A 360 -25.17 14.05 -22.77
CA ASP A 360 -24.63 13.98 -24.13
C ASP A 360 -23.28 13.24 -24.17
N LEU A 361 -22.61 13.10 -23.02
CA LEU A 361 -21.36 12.36 -22.87
C LEU A 361 -21.57 10.86 -22.65
N LEU A 362 -22.76 10.41 -22.25
CA LEU A 362 -23.01 8.99 -21.89
C LEU A 362 -22.73 8.02 -23.05
N PRO A 363 -23.11 8.29 -24.31
CA PRO A 363 -22.71 7.43 -25.42
C PRO A 363 -21.19 7.29 -25.57
N GLY A 364 -20.46 8.40 -25.45
CA GLY A 364 -19.00 8.44 -25.49
C GLY A 364 -18.36 7.70 -24.31
N TYR A 365 -18.89 7.93 -23.11
CA TYR A 365 -18.47 7.22 -21.90
C TYR A 365 -18.59 5.70 -22.07
N ARG A 366 -19.76 5.21 -22.52
CA ARG A 366 -19.95 3.78 -22.76
C ARG A 366 -18.92 3.25 -23.76
N TYR A 367 -18.74 3.96 -24.86
CA TYR A 367 -17.79 3.57 -25.90
C TYR A 367 -16.34 3.52 -25.38
N HIS A 368 -15.94 4.44 -24.53
CA HIS A 368 -14.57 4.50 -24.03
C HIS A 368 -14.29 3.54 -22.87
N PHE A 369 -15.27 3.29 -22.01
CA PHE A 369 -15.04 2.70 -20.69
C PHE A 369 -15.81 1.40 -20.42
N LEU A 370 -16.82 1.07 -21.22
CA LEU A 370 -17.53 -0.22 -21.13
C LEU A 370 -17.10 -1.22 -22.22
N THR A 371 -16.54 -0.75 -23.34
CA THR A 371 -16.06 -1.63 -24.43
C THR A 371 -14.54 -1.75 -24.52
N HIS A 372 -13.80 -0.91 -23.79
CA HIS A 372 -12.34 -0.90 -23.79
C HIS A 372 -11.80 -0.87 -22.36
N SER A 373 -10.53 -1.21 -22.19
CA SER A 373 -9.83 -1.12 -20.90
C SER A 373 -9.73 0.34 -20.47
N LYS A 374 -10.35 0.69 -19.32
CA LYS A 374 -10.36 2.06 -18.80
C LYS A 374 -8.95 2.64 -18.62
N PRO A 375 -7.98 1.94 -17.98
CA PRO A 375 -6.62 2.45 -17.82
C PRO A 375 -5.92 2.69 -19.16
N ALA A 376 -6.08 1.78 -20.13
CA ALA A 376 -5.47 1.91 -21.44
C ALA A 376 -6.04 3.08 -22.24
N THR A 377 -7.36 3.29 -22.16
CA THR A 377 -8.03 4.45 -22.77
C THR A 377 -7.49 5.76 -22.19
N HIS A 378 -7.42 5.87 -20.86
CA HIS A 378 -6.85 7.05 -20.20
C HIS A 378 -5.40 7.30 -20.59
N LEU A 379 -4.57 6.27 -20.61
CA LEU A 379 -3.16 6.39 -21.00
C LEU A 379 -3.02 6.98 -22.41
N ARG A 380 -3.79 6.48 -23.37
CA ARG A 380 -3.78 6.98 -24.76
C ARG A 380 -4.20 8.44 -24.86
N VAL A 381 -5.20 8.85 -24.09
CA VAL A 381 -5.69 10.23 -24.06
C VAL A 381 -4.65 11.16 -23.45
N LEU A 382 -4.11 10.78 -22.29
CA LEU A 382 -3.21 11.61 -21.48
C LEU A 382 -1.86 11.89 -22.16
N VAL A 383 -1.41 11.02 -23.06
CA VAL A 383 -0.22 11.25 -23.90
C VAL A 383 -0.42 12.44 -24.85
N GLY A 384 -1.65 12.70 -25.28
CA GLY A 384 -1.98 13.76 -26.24
C GLY A 384 -2.30 15.13 -25.62
N ILE A 385 -2.22 15.28 -24.30
CA ILE A 385 -2.57 16.51 -23.58
C ILE A 385 -1.32 17.10 -22.92
N ASP A 386 -1.05 18.37 -23.17
CA ASP A 386 0.04 19.12 -22.55
C ASP A 386 -0.26 19.51 -21.09
N ASP A 387 0.78 19.82 -20.33
CA ASP A 387 0.69 20.12 -18.89
C ASP A 387 -0.13 21.37 -18.60
N ALA A 388 -0.08 22.39 -19.45
CA ALA A 388 -0.85 23.61 -19.25
C ALA A 388 -2.35 23.34 -19.41
N THR A 389 -2.73 22.56 -20.42
CA THR A 389 -4.12 22.13 -20.63
C THR A 389 -4.61 21.23 -19.50
N LEU A 390 -3.81 20.25 -19.06
CA LEU A 390 -4.16 19.41 -17.90
C LEU A 390 -4.37 20.27 -16.66
N LYS A 391 -3.42 21.14 -16.34
CA LYS A 391 -3.50 22.03 -15.18
C LYS A 391 -4.71 22.95 -15.22
N ALA A 392 -5.08 23.45 -16.39
CA ALA A 392 -6.22 24.35 -16.56
C ALA A 392 -7.57 23.63 -16.42
N LYS A 393 -7.73 22.49 -17.11
CA LYS A 393 -9.02 21.78 -17.21
C LYS A 393 -9.19 20.63 -16.22
N MET A 394 -8.19 20.32 -15.39
CA MET A 394 -8.24 19.26 -14.37
C MET A 394 -9.55 19.33 -13.55
N PRO A 395 -10.30 18.20 -13.44
CA PRO A 395 -11.50 18.12 -12.62
C PRO A 395 -11.27 18.63 -11.19
N SER A 396 -12.25 19.34 -10.63
CA SER A 396 -12.16 20.00 -9.33
C SER A 396 -11.84 19.03 -8.20
N THR A 397 -12.51 17.88 -8.14
CA THR A 397 -12.27 16.84 -7.13
C THR A 397 -10.83 16.31 -7.20
N LEU A 398 -10.33 15.98 -8.41
CA LEU A 398 -8.96 15.49 -8.57
C LEU A 398 -7.94 16.55 -8.16
N ARG A 399 -8.22 17.82 -8.47
CA ARG A 399 -7.42 18.95 -7.99
C ARG A 399 -7.45 19.07 -6.46
N ALA A 400 -8.61 18.87 -5.83
CA ALA A 400 -8.76 18.91 -4.38
C ALA A 400 -7.96 17.81 -3.70
N VAL A 401 -8.06 16.56 -4.19
CA VAL A 401 -7.25 15.42 -3.73
C VAL A 401 -5.76 15.75 -3.83
N LEU A 402 -5.27 16.18 -5.01
CA LEU A 402 -3.84 16.46 -5.20
C LEU A 402 -3.34 17.64 -4.36
N LYS A 403 -4.18 18.67 -4.15
CA LYS A 403 -3.86 19.76 -3.21
C LYS A 403 -3.81 19.26 -1.78
N HIS A 404 -4.72 18.38 -1.38
CA HIS A 404 -4.73 17.77 -0.06
C HIS A 404 -3.47 16.93 0.17
N VAL A 405 -3.08 16.10 -0.81
CA VAL A 405 -1.81 15.36 -0.81
C VAL A 405 -0.65 16.34 -0.63
N LYS A 406 -0.53 17.36 -1.48
CA LYS A 406 0.58 18.34 -1.42
C LYS A 406 0.66 19.08 -0.09
N LYS A 407 -0.48 19.35 0.56
CA LYS A 407 -0.56 20.02 1.87
C LYS A 407 -0.08 19.12 3.02
N HIS A 408 -0.40 17.84 2.97
CA HIS A 408 -0.11 16.88 4.05
C HIS A 408 1.09 15.98 3.78
N LEU A 409 1.69 16.12 2.59
CA LEU A 409 3.01 15.60 2.32
C LEU A 409 3.98 16.32 3.25
N ARG A 410 4.36 15.66 4.34
CA ARG A 410 5.48 16.10 5.16
C ARG A 410 6.66 16.25 4.20
N ARG A 411 7.24 17.44 4.09
CA ARG A 411 8.50 17.65 3.37
C ARG A 411 9.57 17.66 4.46
N ASP A 412 10.56 16.81 4.28
CA ASP A 412 11.73 16.78 5.17
C ASP A 412 12.79 17.65 4.49
#